data_AF-A0A5K7ZDQ0-F1
#
_entry.id   AF-A0A5K7ZDQ0-F1
#
_cell.length_a   1.000
_cell.length_b   1.000
_cell.length_c   1.000
_cell.angle_alpha   90.00
_cell.angle_beta   90.00
_cell.angle_gamma   90.00
#
_symmetry.space_group_name_H-M   'P 1'
#
loop_
_entity.id
_entity.type
_entity.pdbx_description
1 polymer ?
#
loop_
_entity_poly.entity_id
_entity_poly.type
_entity_poly.pdbx_seq_one_letter_code
_entity_poly.pdbx_strand_id
1 'polypeptide(L)'
;MTGQARQSRRSLAKNRDNLNRSAYAIVKLYQAGSLPDVNTHQGWPLMWKDLNKILRNRCPGFSDLEYGIALNMGFDHPKEDPSP
;
A
#
# COMPACT_ATOMS: atom_id res chain seq x y z
N MET A 1 -26.94 22.00 10.21
CA MET A 1 -25.50 21.76 10.45
C MET A 1 -25.14 20.35 9.99
N THR A 2 -24.81 20.12 8.72
CA THR A 2 -24.59 18.75 8.15
C THR A 2 -23.37 18.66 7.22
N GLY A 3 -22.50 19.68 7.19
CA GLY A 3 -21.34 19.75 6.30
C GLY A 3 -20.12 18.93 6.74
N GLN A 4 -19.88 18.80 8.05
CA GLN A 4 -18.64 18.18 8.57
C GLN A 4 -18.58 16.67 8.34
N ALA A 5 -19.71 15.94 8.49
CA ALA A 5 -19.73 14.49 8.32
C ALA A 5 -19.47 14.02 6.87
N ARG A 6 -19.79 14.85 5.86
CA ARG A 6 -19.49 14.55 4.45
C ARG A 6 -18.03 14.78 4.12
N GLN A 7 -17.40 15.80 4.69
CA GLN A 7 -15.98 16.09 4.45
C GLN A 7 -15.08 15.02 5.05
N SER A 8 -15.36 14.55 6.27
CA SER A 8 -14.58 13.50 6.94
C SER A 8 -14.65 12.13 6.25
N ARG A 9 -15.80 11.76 5.67
CA ARG A 9 -15.90 10.52 4.89
C ARG A 9 -15.12 10.60 3.57
N ARG A 10 -15.10 11.78 2.95
CA ARG A 10 -14.41 12.00 1.68
C ARG A 10 -12.88 12.05 1.85
N SER A 11 -12.39 12.60 2.96
CA SER A 11 -10.96 12.53 3.31
C SER A 11 -10.52 11.11 3.65
N LEU A 12 -11.35 10.34 4.37
CA LEU A 12 -11.04 8.97 4.74
C LEU A 12 -11.00 8.03 3.52
N ALA A 13 -11.93 8.19 2.58
CA ALA A 13 -11.91 7.49 1.30
C ALA A 13 -10.65 7.84 0.47
N LYS A 14 -10.32 9.14 0.35
CA LYS A 14 -9.10 9.59 -0.34
C LYS A 14 -7.83 9.03 0.30
N ASN A 15 -7.78 8.95 1.63
CA ASN A 15 -6.65 8.38 2.35
C ASN A 15 -6.53 6.88 2.06
N ARG A 16 -7.64 6.13 2.05
CA ARG A 16 -7.67 4.71 1.69
C ARG A 16 -7.22 4.46 0.25
N ASP A 17 -7.64 5.30 -0.70
CA ASP A 17 -7.18 5.22 -2.08
C ASP A 17 -5.67 5.47 -2.20
N ASN A 18 -5.14 6.43 -1.43
CA ASN A 18 -3.69 6.69 -1.39
C ASN A 18 -2.91 5.52 -0.79
N LEU A 19 -3.44 4.87 0.25
CA LEU A 19 -2.86 3.65 0.82
C LEU A 19 -2.77 2.55 -0.24
N ASN A 20 -3.87 2.26 -0.93
CA ASN A 20 -3.94 1.20 -1.93
C ASN A 20 -3.01 1.48 -3.12
N ARG A 21 -2.97 2.72 -3.62
CA ARG A 21 -2.04 3.12 -4.70
C ARG A 21 -0.59 2.98 -4.26
N SER A 22 -0.27 3.38 -3.03
CA SER A 22 1.09 3.27 -2.48
C SER A 22 1.51 1.82 -2.33
N ALA A 23 0.62 0.96 -1.83
CA ALA A 23 0.86 -0.47 -1.70
C ALA A 23 1.13 -1.11 -3.06
N TYR A 24 0.31 -0.81 -4.06
CA TYR A 24 0.50 -1.29 -5.43
C TYR A 24 1.85 -0.83 -6.02
N ALA A 25 2.20 0.45 -5.88
CA ALA A 25 3.47 0.97 -6.38
C ALA A 25 4.68 0.28 -5.71
N ILE A 26 4.60 0.00 -4.41
CA ILE A 26 5.64 -0.74 -3.68
C ILE A 26 5.74 -2.17 -4.20
N VAL A 27 4.61 -2.88 -4.38
CA VAL A 27 4.61 -4.25 -4.93
C VAL A 27 5.20 -4.30 -6.33
N LYS A 28 4.85 -3.33 -7.21
CA LYS A 28 5.43 -3.23 -8.55
C LYS A 28 6.95 -3.03 -8.52
N LEU A 29 7.45 -2.17 -7.62
CA LEU A 29 8.89 -1.99 -7.41
C LEU A 29 9.57 -3.24 -6.84
N TYR A 30 8.91 -3.95 -5.93
CA TYR A 30 9.40 -5.22 -5.38
C TYR A 30 9.54 -6.28 -6.47
N GLN A 31 8.50 -6.48 -7.28
CA GLN A 31 8.49 -7.43 -8.39
C GLN A 31 9.54 -7.08 -9.46
N ALA A 32 9.81 -5.78 -9.68
CA ALA A 32 10.88 -5.30 -10.55
C ALA A 32 12.28 -5.39 -9.93
N GLY A 33 12.43 -5.90 -8.70
CA GLY A 33 13.72 -5.95 -7.99
C GLY A 33 14.33 -4.57 -7.70
N SER A 34 13.49 -3.52 -7.68
CA SER A 34 13.90 -2.11 -7.61
C SER A 34 13.73 -1.51 -6.21
N LEU A 35 13.44 -2.33 -5.19
CA LEU A 35 13.42 -1.88 -3.79
C LEU A 35 14.78 -2.15 -3.14
N PRO A 36 15.60 -1.12 -2.89
CA PRO A 36 16.93 -1.30 -2.30
C PRO A 36 16.88 -1.78 -0.85
N ASP A 37 15.79 -1.45 -0.14
CA ASP A 37 15.61 -1.78 1.29
C ASP A 37 15.04 -3.19 1.52
N VAL A 38 14.75 -3.94 0.45
CA VAL A 38 14.14 -5.27 0.53
C VAL A 38 15.12 -6.31 0.02
N ASN A 39 15.54 -7.20 0.92
CA ASN A 39 16.37 -8.33 0.53
C ASN A 39 15.49 -9.52 0.12
N THR A 40 15.48 -9.84 -1.17
CA THR A 40 14.69 -10.94 -1.75
C THR A 40 15.13 -12.34 -1.28
N HIS A 41 16.34 -12.47 -0.72
CA HIS A 41 16.88 -13.75 -0.24
C HIS A 41 16.57 -14.04 1.24
N GLN A 42 16.00 -13.08 1.99
CA GLN A 42 15.73 -13.22 3.43
C GLN A 42 14.43 -13.99 3.76
N GLY A 43 13.72 -14.44 2.72
CA GLY A 43 12.46 -15.18 2.87
C GLY A 43 11.24 -14.27 3.09
N TRP A 44 10.07 -14.85 2.86
CA TRP A 44 8.79 -14.12 2.80
C TRP A 44 8.44 -13.33 4.08
N PRO A 45 8.61 -13.84 5.30
CA PRO A 45 8.19 -13.12 6.51
C PRO A 45 8.96 -11.81 6.75
N LEU A 46 10.28 -11.80 6.51
CA LEU A 46 11.12 -10.62 6.68
C LEU A 46 10.84 -9.60 5.58
N MET A 47 10.78 -10.07 4.34
CA MET A 47 10.39 -9.25 3.19
C MET A 47 9.03 -8.56 3.41
N TRP A 48 8.04 -9.31 3.93
CA TRP A 48 6.71 -8.77 4.23
C TRP A 48 6.77 -7.65 5.27
N LYS A 49 7.62 -7.80 6.30
CA LYS A 49 7.86 -6.77 7.32
C LYS A 49 8.45 -5.50 6.70
N ASP A 50 9.41 -5.64 5.78
CA ASP A 50 10.03 -4.50 5.10
C ASP A 50 9.03 -3.77 4.18
N LEU A 51 8.20 -4.50 3.42
CA LEU A 51 7.14 -3.90 2.61
C LEU A 51 6.13 -3.11 3.47
N ASN A 52 5.71 -3.67 4.60
CA ASN A 52 4.83 -2.97 5.54
C ASN A 52 5.49 -1.70 6.09
N LYS A 53 6.78 -1.78 6.44
CA LYS A 53 7.55 -0.62 6.92
C LYS A 53 7.62 0.48 5.86
N ILE A 54 7.93 0.14 4.61
CA ILE A 54 8.00 1.10 3.51
C ILE A 54 6.63 1.75 3.28
N LEU A 55 5.56 0.96 3.29
CA LEU A 55 4.19 1.45 3.10
C LEU A 55 3.77 2.39 4.24
N ARG A 56 4.06 2.04 5.49
CA ARG A 56 3.78 2.87 6.66
C ARG A 56 4.55 4.20 6.63
N ASN A 57 5.78 4.20 6.14
CA ASN A 57 6.58 5.41 5.99
C ASN A 57 6.02 6.33 4.88
N ARG A 58 5.55 5.77 3.76
CA ARG A 58 4.95 6.53 2.67
C ARG A 58 3.54 7.04 2.98
N CYS A 59 2.74 6.24 3.68
CA CYS A 59 1.34 6.51 3.93
C CYS A 59 0.99 6.22 5.40
N PRO A 60 1.40 7.07 6.34
CA PRO A 60 1.14 6.86 7.76
C PRO A 60 -0.35 7.09 8.10
N GLY A 61 -0.76 6.57 9.26
CA GLY A 61 -2.11 6.80 9.82
C GLY A 61 -3.09 5.63 9.71
N PHE A 62 -2.64 4.47 9.20
CA PHE A 62 -3.42 3.24 9.17
C PHE A 62 -2.89 2.21 10.16
N SER A 63 -3.73 1.20 10.46
CA SER A 63 -3.36 0.05 11.28
C SER A 63 -2.55 -1.00 10.50
N ASP A 64 -1.83 -1.86 11.22
CA ASP A 64 -1.04 -2.95 10.61
C ASP A 64 -1.90 -3.91 9.78
N LEU A 65 -3.15 -4.16 10.20
CA LEU A 65 -4.11 -4.95 9.43
C LEU A 65 -4.42 -4.28 8.08
N GLU A 66 -4.63 -2.96 8.07
CA GLU A 66 -4.94 -2.23 6.85
C GLU A 66 -3.76 -2.18 5.87
N TYR A 67 -2.54 -2.03 6.36
CA TYR A 67 -1.33 -2.15 5.53
C TYR A 67 -1.23 -3.55 4.93
N GLY A 68 -1.46 -4.60 5.73
CA GLY A 68 -1.45 -5.98 5.26
C GLY A 68 -2.49 -6.25 4.18
N ILE A 69 -3.72 -5.77 4.36
CA ILE A 69 -4.79 -5.87 3.35
C ILE A 69 -4.39 -5.14 2.06
N ALA A 70 -3.86 -3.91 2.16
CA ALA A 70 -3.46 -3.12 0.99
C ALA A 70 -2.32 -3.78 0.21
N LEU A 71 -1.31 -4.34 0.90
CA LEU A 71 -0.23 -5.09 0.26
C LEU A 71 -0.73 -6.38 -0.37
N ASN A 72 -1.58 -7.15 0.32
CA ASN A 72 -2.19 -8.36 -0.24
C ASN A 72 -2.95 -8.05 -1.53
N MET A 73 -3.78 -6.99 -1.55
CA MET A 73 -4.45 -6.53 -2.76
C MET A 73 -3.47 -6.13 -3.86
N GLY A 74 -2.34 -5.52 -3.52
CA GLY A 74 -1.29 -5.17 -4.48
C GLY A 74 -0.60 -6.39 -5.11
N PHE A 75 -0.45 -7.48 -4.35
CA PHE A 75 0.10 -8.75 -4.83
C PHE A 75 -0.92 -9.60 -5.60
N ASP A 76 -2.18 -9.59 -5.17
CA ASP A 76 -3.28 -10.37 -5.77
C ASP A 76 -3.76 -9.76 -7.09
N HIS A 77 -3.83 -8.44 -7.15
CA HIS A 77 -4.09 -7.68 -8.36
C HIS A 77 -2.85 -6.87 -8.72
N PRO A 78 -1.88 -7.44 -9.46
CA PRO A 78 -0.96 -6.63 -10.23
C PRO A 78 -1.81 -5.98 -11.32
N LYS A 79 -2.59 -4.92 -10.99
CA LYS A 79 -3.47 -4.21 -11.92
C LYS A 79 -2.77 -4.15 -13.27
N GLU A 80 -3.29 -4.94 -14.20
CA GLU A 80 -2.99 -4.82 -15.60
C GLU A 80 -3.24 -3.35 -15.91
N ASP A 81 -2.18 -2.67 -16.34
CA ASP A 81 -2.23 -1.32 -16.87
C ASP A 81 -3.43 -1.27 -17.83
N PRO A 82 -4.49 -0.47 -17.60
CA PRO A 82 -5.40 -0.15 -18.69
C PRO A 82 -4.59 0.72 -19.64
N SER A 83 -3.86 0.07 -20.56
CA SER A 83 -3.19 0.74 -21.67
C SER A 83 -4.25 1.52 -22.47
N PRO A 84 -3.92 2.72 -22.97
CA PRO A 84 -4.82 3.60 -23.71
C PRO A 84 -5.34 2.97 -25.01
#